data_AF-A0A6F8T691-F1
#
_entry.id   AF-A0A6F8T691-F1
#
_cell.length_a   1.000
_cell.length_b   1.000
_cell.length_c   1.000
_cell.angle_alpha   90.00
_cell.angle_beta   90.00
_cell.angle_gamma   90.00
#
_symmetry.space_group_name_H-M   'P 1'
#
loop_
_entity.id
_entity.type
_entity.pdbx_description
1 polymer ?
#
loop_
_entity_poly.entity_id
_entity_poly.type
_entity_poly.pdbx_seq_one_letter_code
_entity_poly.pdbx_strand_id
1 'polypeptide(L)' 'MAYVLFTLLGAAGEQLDYDRKLKVNTVKTRTHSLIRQGMFYYDFFRHFTDEEKENLLKVFNCLLEQHGVWSDILCVI' A
#
# COMPACT_ATOMS: atom_id res chain seq x y z
N MET A 1 -12.18 4.07 8.59
CA MET A 1 -10.98 4.85 8.20
C MET A 1 -9.77 3.96 7.97
N ALA A 2 -9.34 3.16 8.95
CA ALA A 2 -8.23 2.20 8.75
C ALA A 2 -8.42 1.27 7.54
N TYR A 3 -9.66 0.84 7.26
CA TYR A 3 -9.95 -0.04 6.13
C TYR A 3 -9.58 0.59 4.76
N VAL A 4 -9.79 1.89 4.60
CA VAL A 4 -9.48 2.61 3.36
C VAL A 4 -7.98 2.85 3.25
N LEU A 5 -7.32 3.25 4.35
CA LEU A 5 -5.87 3.44 4.39
C LEU A 5 -5.11 2.17 4.02
N PHE A 6 -5.49 1.01 4.57
CA PHE A 6 -4.89 -0.26 4.19
C PHE A 6 -5.21 -0.65 2.75
N THR A 7 -6.39 -0.31 2.24
CA THR A 7 -6.72 -0.57 0.82
C THR A 7 -5.84 0.26 -0.12
N LEU A 8 -5.65 1.55 0.18
CA LEU A 8 -4.79 2.44 -0.60
C LEU A 8 -3.30 2.08 -0.47
N LEU A 9 -2.86 1.64 0.71
CA LEU A 9 -1.49 1.16 0.93
C LEU A 9 -1.22 -0.13 0.15
N GLY A 10 -2.22 -1.03 0.08
CA GLY A 10 -2.18 -2.21 -0.78
C GLY A 10 -2.08 -1.84 -2.26
N ALA A 11 -2.92 -0.91 -2.72
CA ALA A 11 -2.90 -0.42 -4.10
C ALA A 11 -1.56 0.22 -4.48
N ALA A 12 -0.93 0.95 -3.55
CA ALA A 12 0.40 1.53 -3.76
C ALA A 12 1.47 0.44 -3.95
N GLY A 13 1.46 -0.61 -3.12
CA GLY A 13 2.39 -1.73 -3.27
C GLY A 13 2.13 -2.59 -4.50
N GLU A 14 0.87 -2.71 -4.95
CA GLU A 14 0.51 -3.38 -6.20
C GLU A 14 1.04 -2.62 -7.42
N GLN A 15 0.94 -1.28 -7.44
CA GLN A 15 1.51 -0.44 -8.50
C GLN A 15 3.03 -0.48 -8.59
N LEU A 16 3.71 -0.75 -7.47
CA LEU A 16 5.17 -0.87 -7.39
C LEU A 16 5.67 -2.31 -7.65
N ASP A 17 4.79 -3.24 -8.00
CA ASP A 17 5.10 -4.67 -8.15
C ASP A 17 5.75 -5.30 -6.89
N TYR A 18 5.50 -4.73 -5.71
CA TYR A 18 5.98 -5.27 -4.42
C TYR A 18 5.28 -6.59 -4.07
N ASP A 19 4.25 -6.95 -4.82
CA ASP A 19 3.61 -8.26 -4.82
C ASP A 19 4.62 -9.40 -5.09
N ARG A 20 5.75 -9.13 -5.77
CA ARG A 20 6.86 -10.09 -5.92
C ARG A 20 7.56 -10.44 -4.60
N LYS A 21 7.47 -9.59 -3.57
CA LYS A 21 7.99 -9.85 -2.22
C LYS A 21 6.99 -10.58 -1.32
N LEU A 22 5.71 -10.57 -1.69
CA LEU A 22 4.68 -11.41 -1.08
C LEU A 22 4.91 -12.84 -1.59
N LYS A 23 5.46 -13.70 -0.72
CA LYS A 23 5.87 -15.07 -1.03
C LYS A 23 4.81 -15.76 -1.89
N VAL A 24 5.20 -16.01 -3.15
CA VAL A 24 4.38 -16.50 -4.25
C VAL A 24 3.70 -17.82 -3.86
N ASN A 25 2.38 -17.81 -3.71
CA ASN A 25 1.58 -19.01 -3.85
C ASN A 25 0.94 -18.97 -5.24
N THR A 26 1.51 -19.74 -6.16
CA THR A 26 1.08 -19.95 -7.56
C THR A 26 -0.24 -20.72 -7.64
N VAL A 27 -1.29 -20.25 -6.98
CA VAL A 27 -2.65 -20.76 -7.17
C VAL A 27 -3.42 -19.73 -8.01
N LYS A 28 -3.78 -20.11 -9.23
CA LYS A 28 -4.37 -19.28 -10.31
C LYS A 28 -5.71 -18.58 -9.99
N THR A 29 -6.11 -18.49 -8.74
CA THR A 29 -7.34 -17.79 -8.33
C THR A 29 -7.16 -17.28 -6.91
N ARG A 30 -6.76 -16.01 -6.77
CA ARG A 30 -7.22 -15.05 -5.74
C ARG A 30 -6.36 -13.80 -5.88
N THR A 31 -6.89 -12.79 -6.54
CA THR A 31 -6.55 -11.39 -6.29
C THR A 31 -6.43 -11.23 -4.78
N HIS A 32 -5.22 -11.02 -4.26
CA HIS A 32 -5.07 -10.75 -2.84
C HIS A 32 -5.85 -9.45 -2.57
N SER A 33 -6.81 -9.51 -1.66
CA SER A 33 -7.54 -8.31 -1.24
C SER A 33 -6.54 -7.20 -0.94
N LEU A 34 -6.62 -6.05 -1.63
CA LEU A 34 -5.73 -4.90 -1.44
C LEU A 34 -5.52 -4.58 0.04
N ILE A 35 -6.57 -4.72 0.83
CA ILE A 35 -6.47 -4.52 2.27
C ILE A 35 -5.49 -5.44 3.00
N ARG A 36 -5.40 -6.71 2.59
CA ARG A 36 -4.48 -7.68 3.17
C ARG A 36 -3.05 -7.39 2.74
N GLN A 37 -2.86 -6.94 1.49
CA GLN A 37 -1.57 -6.44 1.03
C GLN A 37 -1.15 -5.23 1.85
N GLY A 38 -2.04 -4.25 2.05
CA GLY A 38 -1.74 -3.07 2.88
C GLY A 38 -1.44 -3.39 4.34
N MET A 39 -2.19 -4.30 4.96
CA MET A 39 -1.87 -4.78 6.31
C MET A 39 -0.48 -5.45 6.36
N PHE A 40 -0.18 -6.31 5.38
CA PHE A 40 1.14 -6.94 5.27
C PHE A 40 2.25 -5.91 5.09
N TYR A 41 2.08 -4.92 4.20
CA TYR A 41 3.07 -3.87 3.99
C TYR A 41 3.28 -3.02 5.24
N TYR A 42 2.22 -2.74 6.00
CA TYR A 42 2.34 -2.03 7.27
C TYR A 42 3.16 -2.84 8.30
N ASP A 43 2.84 -4.12 8.48
CA ASP A 43 3.56 -5.00 9.42
C ASP A 43 5.03 -5.22 8.99
N PHE A 44 5.25 -5.30 7.68
CA PHE A 44 6.57 -5.56 7.09
C PHE A 44 7.40 -4.30 6.85
N PHE A 45 6.82 -3.10 6.98
CA PHE A 45 7.44 -1.82 6.62
C PHE A 45 8.83 -1.59 7.23
N ARG A 46 9.04 -2.06 8.46
CA ARG A 46 10.33 -1.99 9.17
C ARG A 46 11.47 -2.75 8.49
N HIS A 47 11.16 -3.68 7.59
CA HIS A 47 12.12 -4.50 6.87
C HIS A 47 12.38 -4.01 5.43
N PHE A 48 11.66 -2.97 4.98
CA PHE A 48 11.92 -2.35 3.68
C PHE A 48 13.24 -1.58 3.69
N THR A 49 13.88 -1.52 2.53
CA THR A 49 14.97 -0.56 2.30
C THR A 49 14.43 0.87 2.34
N ASP A 50 15.29 1.86 2.54
CA ASP A 50 14.82 3.25 2.60
C ASP A 50 14.24 3.71 1.25
N GLU A 51 14.81 3.25 0.14
CA GLU A 51 14.27 3.45 -1.20
C GLU A 51 12.87 2.83 -1.37
N GLU A 52 12.63 1.64 -0.80
CA GLU A 52 11.32 0.98 -0.88
C GLU A 52 10.25 1.71 -0.05
N LYS A 53 10.63 2.21 1.13
CA LYS A 53 9.75 3.03 1.96
C LYS A 53 9.38 4.32 1.22
N GLU A 54 10.36 5.01 0.66
CA GLU A 54 10.15 6.27 -0.05
C GLU A 54 9.22 6.07 -1.26
N ASN A 55 9.49 5.06 -2.09
CA ASN A 55 8.65 4.75 -3.24
C ASN A 55 7.22 4.38 -2.83
N LEU A 56 7.05 3.53 -1.81
CA LEU A 56 5.72 3.14 -1.30
C LEU A 56 4.93 4.35 -0.80
N LEU A 57 5.57 5.21 0.02
CA LEU A 57 4.92 6.40 0.57
C LEU A 57 4.59 7.43 -0.51
N LYS A 58 5.45 7.59 -1.52
CA LYS A 58 5.20 8.50 -2.64
C LYS A 58 3.96 8.11 -3.43
N VAL A 59 3.83 6.82 -3.79
CA VAL A 59 2.63 6.33 -4.51
C VAL A 59 1.41 6.37 -3.61
N PHE A 60 1.55 6.01 -2.33
CA PHE A 60 0.47 6.09 -1.36
C PHE A 60 -0.06 7.52 -1.19
N ASN A 61 0.82 8.52 -1.11
CA ASN A 61 0.42 9.93 -1.04
C ASN A 61 -0.30 10.39 -2.31
N CYS A 62 0.20 10.02 -3.50
CA CYS A 62 -0.48 10.31 -4.76
C CYS A 62 -1.92 9.74 -4.78
N LEU A 63 -2.12 8.52 -4.24
CA LEU A 63 -3.44 7.92 -4.11
C LEU A 63 -4.31 8.62 -3.06
N LEU A 64 -3.75 9.10 -1.95
CA LEU A 64 -4.48 9.88 -0.96
C LEU A 64 -4.97 11.22 -1.53
N GLU A 65 -4.12 11.92 -2.28
CA GLU A 65 -4.43 13.20 -2.93
C GLU A 65 -5.54 13.09 -3.98
N GLN A 66 -5.57 11.98 -4.73
CA GLN A 66 -6.66 11.70 -5.68
C GLN A 66 -8.04 11.59 -5.00
N HIS A 67 -8.04 11.18 -3.74
CA HIS A 67 -9.22 11.07 -2.90
C HIS A 67 -9.28 12.25 -1.93
N GLY A 68 -9.50 13.48 -2.46
CA GLY A 68 -9.36 14.78 -1.77
C GLY A 68 -10.02 14.96 -0.39
N VAL A 69 -10.83 14.01 0.07
CA VAL A 69 -11.30 13.91 1.47
C VAL A 69 -10.14 13.65 2.44
N TRP A 70 -9.06 13.00 2.01
CA TRP A 70 -7.93 12.67 2.88
C TRP A 70 -7.01 13.86 3.17
N SER A 71 -6.92 14.84 2.25
CA SER A 71 -6.15 16.07 2.47
C SER A 71 -6.65 16.83 3.70
N ASP A 72 -7.97 16.92 3.87
CA ASP A 72 -8.60 17.59 5.01
C ASP A 72 -8.51 16.78 6.32
N ILE A 73 -8.58 15.45 6.23
CA ILE A 73 -8.61 14.56 7.41
C ILE A 73 -7.21 14.27 7.95
N LEU A 74 -6.22 14.07 7.08
CA LEU A 74 -4.86 13.68 7.46
C LEU A 74 -3.89 14.85 7.48
N CYS A 75 -4.31 16.04 7.03
CA CYS A 75 -3.44 17.21 6.88
C CYS A 75 -2.15 16.83 6.13
N VAL A 76 -2.29 16.11 5.01
CA VAL A 76 -1.14 15.75 4.16
C VAL A 76 -0.62 17.07 3.57
N ILE A 77 0.59 17.46 3.98
CA ILE A 77 1.29 18.71 3.62
C ILE A 77 2.03 18.55 2.30
#